data_AF-A0A2M8P6Y8-F1
#
_entry.id   AF-A0A2M8P6Y8-F1
#
_cell.length_a   1.000
_cell.length_b   1.000
_cell.length_c   1.000
_cell.angle_alpha   90.00
_cell.angle_beta   90.00
_cell.angle_gamma   90.00
#
_symmetry.space_group_name_H-M   'P 1'
#
loop_
_entity.id
_entity.type
_entity.pdbx_description
1 polymer ?
#
loop_
_entity_poly.entity_id
_entity_poly.type
_entity_poly.pdbx_seq_one_letter_code
_entity_poly.pdbx_strand_id
1 'polypeptide(L)'
;DQAQSAFWQSVADEFMAANPNVKIEITVLENEAFKSRLVTVMQAGDPPDLFQSWGGGVLWAYAEAGLVKNIAAELEGEWRDSFSAKAALELYGRNGEYY
;
A
#
# COMPACT_ATOMS: atom_id res chain seq x y z
N ASP A 1 14.76 -6.52 8.20
CA ASP A 1 15.13 -7.82 8.78
C ASP A 1 15.10 -8.88 7.68
N GLN A 2 16.07 -9.80 7.62
CA GLN A 2 16.18 -10.81 6.56
C GLN A 2 14.95 -11.73 6.52
N ALA A 3 14.38 -12.05 7.68
CA ALA A 3 13.17 -12.87 7.76
C ALA A 3 11.96 -12.17 7.11
N GLN A 4 11.81 -10.86 7.35
CA GLN A 4 10.75 -10.07 6.74
C GLN A 4 10.89 -9.98 5.22
N SER A 5 12.12 -9.80 4.71
CA SER A 5 12.38 -9.82 3.27
C SER A 5 12.04 -11.17 2.64
N ALA A 6 12.43 -12.27 3.29
CA ALA A 6 12.16 -13.62 2.79
C ALA A 6 10.64 -13.92 2.76
N PHE A 7 9.91 -13.53 3.80
CA PHE A 7 8.46 -13.69 3.85
C PHE A 7 7.77 -12.94 2.71
N TRP A 8 8.04 -11.64 2.55
CA TRP A 8 7.41 -10.85 1.50
C TRP A 8 7.78 -11.32 0.09
N GLN A 9 9.02 -11.77 -0.11
CA GLN A 9 9.41 -12.41 -1.37
C GLN A 9 8.58 -13.67 -1.65
N SER A 10 8.36 -14.53 -0.65
CA SER A 10 7.53 -15.73 -0.85
C SER A 10 6.08 -15.41 -1.22
N VAL A 11 5.50 -14.35 -0.65
CA VAL A 11 4.14 -13.90 -1.00
C VAL A 11 4.08 -13.39 -2.44
N ALA A 12 5.10 -12.61 -2.87
CA ALA A 12 5.20 -12.14 -4.24
C ALA A 12 5.37 -13.31 -5.22
N ASP A 13 6.21 -14.29 -4.90
CA ASP A 13 6.47 -15.47 -5.73
C ASP A 13 5.20 -16.32 -5.89
N GLU A 14 4.44 -16.54 -4.82
CA GLU A 14 3.16 -17.26 -4.86
C GLU A 14 2.15 -16.54 -5.76
N PHE A 15 2.03 -15.21 -5.63
CA PHE A 15 1.14 -14.42 -6.47
C PHE A 15 1.55 -14.47 -7.95
N MET A 16 2.85 -14.34 -8.25
CA MET A 16 3.37 -14.42 -9.63
C MET A 16 3.18 -15.81 -10.24
N ALA A 17 3.30 -16.89 -9.44
CA ALA A 17 3.04 -18.25 -9.91
C ALA A 17 1.57 -18.45 -10.31
N ALA A 18 0.63 -17.84 -9.58
CA ALA A 18 -0.80 -17.86 -9.90
C ALA A 18 -1.19 -16.89 -11.03
N ASN A 19 -0.37 -15.85 -11.28
CA ASN A 19 -0.66 -14.78 -12.23
C ASN A 19 0.53 -14.60 -13.20
N PRO A 20 0.64 -15.44 -14.25
CA PRO A 20 1.85 -15.50 -15.10
C PRO A 20 2.14 -14.21 -15.90
N ASN A 21 1.17 -13.30 -15.98
CA ASN A 21 1.32 -12.00 -16.63
C ASN A 21 1.71 -10.87 -15.66
N VAL A 22 1.90 -11.18 -14.37
CA VAL A 22 2.28 -10.22 -13.34
C VAL A 22 3.71 -10.49 -12.90
N LYS A 23 4.51 -9.42 -12.85
CA LYS A 23 5.85 -9.42 -12.26
C LYS A 23 5.86 -8.45 -11.08
N ILE A 24 6.30 -8.92 -9.92
CA ILE A 24 6.42 -8.11 -8.71
C ILE A 24 7.91 -7.95 -8.37
N GLU A 25 8.34 -6.71 -8.19
CA GLU A 25 9.68 -6.37 -7.72
C GLU A 25 9.59 -5.81 -6.30
N ILE A 26 9.75 -6.68 -5.30
CA ILE A 26 9.54 -6.29 -3.90
C ILE A 26 10.80 -5.69 -3.29
N THR A 27 10.63 -4.55 -2.63
CA THR A 27 11.69 -3.87 -1.86
C THR A 27 11.28 -3.81 -0.40
N VAL A 28 12.09 -4.40 0.48
CA VAL A 28 11.86 -4.38 1.94
C VAL A 28 12.96 -3.54 2.60
N LEU A 29 12.55 -2.53 3.37
CA LEU A 29 13.44 -1.61 4.06
C LEU A 29 13.09 -1.58 5.56
N GLU A 30 14.06 -1.18 6.38
CA GLU A 30 13.80 -0.77 7.76
C GLU A 30 12.84 0.45 7.74
N ASN A 31 11.98 0.57 8.76
CA ASN A 31 10.87 1.53 8.79
C ASN A 31 11.27 2.99 8.50
N GLU A 32 12.35 3.48 9.08
CA GLU A 32 12.79 4.85 8.87
C GLU A 32 13.45 5.03 7.50
N ALA A 33 14.20 4.03 7.05
CA ALA A 33 14.72 3.99 5.68
C ALA A 33 13.60 3.94 4.62
N PHE A 34 12.52 3.19 4.90
CA PHE A 34 11.32 3.10 4.07
C PHE A 34 10.64 4.47 3.94
N LYS A 35 10.32 5.11 5.06
CA LYS A 35 9.65 6.43 5.06
C LYS A 35 10.49 7.46 4.30
N SER A 36 11.79 7.52 4.57
CA SER A 36 12.70 8.46 3.92
C SER A 36 12.76 8.26 2.40
N ARG A 37 12.89 7.00 1.94
CA ARG A 37 12.87 6.69 0.52
C ARG A 37 11.52 7.00 -0.11
N LEU A 38 10.41 6.62 0.54
CA LEU A 38 9.06 6.88 0.04
C LEU A 38 8.83 8.37 -0.20
N VAL A 39 9.14 9.23 0.77
CA VAL A 39 9.02 10.69 0.60
C VAL A 39 9.82 11.19 -0.61
N THR A 40 11.06 10.70 -0.76
CA THR A 40 11.93 11.10 -1.87
C THR A 40 11.34 10.74 -3.23
N VAL A 41 10.90 9.50 -3.41
CA VAL A 41 10.37 9.03 -4.70
C VAL A 41 9.00 9.62 -5.03
N MET A 42 8.15 9.84 -4.01
CA MET A 42 6.87 10.54 -4.18
C MET A 42 7.09 11.99 -4.62
N GLN A 43 8.06 12.70 -4.04
CA GLN A 43 8.42 14.07 -4.43
C GLN A 43 9.07 14.15 -5.82
N ALA A 44 9.78 13.10 -6.23
CA ALA A 44 10.38 13.01 -7.56
C ALA A 44 9.36 12.72 -8.67
N GLY A 45 8.11 12.40 -8.31
CA GLY A 45 7.09 11.99 -9.27
C GLY A 45 7.31 10.58 -9.83
N ASP A 46 8.06 9.75 -9.10
CA ASP A 46 8.37 8.35 -9.46
C ASP A 46 7.91 7.40 -8.33
N PRO A 47 6.61 7.41 -7.97
CA PRO A 47 6.10 6.59 -6.88
C PRO A 47 6.16 5.10 -7.23
N PRO A 48 6.30 4.20 -6.23
CA PRO A 48 6.07 2.78 -6.47
C PRO A 48 4.59 2.52 -6.79
N ASP A 49 4.30 1.44 -7.52
CA ASP A 49 2.92 1.05 -7.83
C ASP A 49 2.09 0.74 -6.58
N LEU A 50 2.73 0.14 -5.56
CA LEU A 50 2.15 -0.21 -4.26
C LEU A 50 3.18 0.04 -3.15
N PHE A 51 2.71 0.53 -2.01
CA PHE A 51 3.54 0.74 -0.82
C PHE A 51 2.75 0.57 0.47
N GLN A 52 3.45 0.26 1.56
CA GLN A 52 2.86 0.23 2.88
C GLN A 52 2.52 1.64 3.37
N SER A 53 1.32 1.82 3.92
CA SER A 53 0.91 3.04 4.60
C SER A 53 0.47 2.75 6.04
N TRP A 54 0.33 3.80 6.84
CA TRP A 54 -0.27 3.75 8.18
C TRP A 54 -1.57 4.55 8.23
N GLY A 55 -2.10 4.95 7.08
CA GLY A 55 -3.24 5.83 6.97
C GLY A 55 -2.95 7.24 7.50
N GLY A 56 -4.01 7.99 7.79
CA GLY A 56 -3.93 9.29 8.44
C GLY A 56 -3.23 10.36 7.61
N GLY A 57 -2.62 11.33 8.29
CA GLY A 57 -2.18 12.59 7.68
C GLY A 57 -1.20 12.46 6.51
N VAL A 58 -0.30 11.47 6.54
CA VAL A 58 0.66 11.24 5.44
C VAL A 58 -0.07 10.72 4.19
N LEU A 59 -0.99 9.77 4.35
CA LEU A 59 -1.80 9.27 3.25
C LEU A 59 -2.67 10.39 2.66
N TRP A 60 -3.23 11.26 3.51
CA TRP A 60 -4.01 12.42 3.06
C TRP A 60 -3.19 13.41 2.25
N ALA A 61 -1.96 13.70 2.65
CA ALA A 61 -1.09 14.57 1.86
C ALA A 61 -0.83 14.00 0.46
N TYR A 62 -0.65 12.67 0.34
CA TYR A 62 -0.49 12.02 -0.97
C TYR A 62 -1.79 11.99 -1.78
N ALA A 63 -2.94 11.80 -1.14
CA ALA A 63 -4.25 11.85 -1.80
C ALA A 63 -4.55 13.25 -2.35
N GLU A 64 -4.34 14.29 -1.53
CA GLU A 64 -4.51 15.69 -1.92
C GLU A 64 -3.54 16.10 -3.05
N ALA A 65 -2.36 15.46 -3.13
CA ALA A 65 -1.41 15.62 -4.22
C ALA A 65 -1.69 14.75 -5.47
N GLY A 66 -2.72 13.90 -5.44
CA GLY A 66 -3.08 13.00 -6.55
C GLY A 66 -2.10 11.84 -6.78
N LEU A 67 -1.31 11.48 -5.76
CA LEU A 67 -0.27 10.44 -5.83
C LEU A 67 -0.75 9.04 -5.41
N VAL A 68 -1.99 8.92 -4.95
CA VAL A 68 -2.62 7.65 -4.58
C VAL A 68 -3.98 7.52 -5.24
N LYS A 69 -4.36 6.29 -5.56
CA LYS A 69 -5.61 5.98 -6.25
C LYS A 69 -6.73 5.81 -5.21
N ASN A 70 -7.85 6.49 -5.40
CA ASN A 70 -9.08 6.18 -4.67
C ASN A 70 -9.61 4.80 -5.11
N ILE A 71 -9.72 3.88 -4.17
CA ILE A 71 -10.18 2.49 -4.35
C ILE A 71 -11.53 2.21 -3.68
N ALA A 72 -12.28 3.25 -3.29
CA ALA A 72 -13.55 3.08 -2.60
C ALA A 72 -14.53 2.18 -3.38
N ALA A 73 -14.56 2.30 -4.71
CA ALA A 73 -15.43 1.50 -5.57
C ALA A 73 -15.05 0.01 -5.55
N GLU A 74 -13.75 -0.30 -5.60
CA GLU A 74 -13.24 -1.67 -5.52
C GLU A 74 -13.42 -2.28 -4.12
N LEU A 75 -13.40 -1.44 -3.08
CA LEU A 75 -13.53 -1.88 -1.70
C LEU A 75 -14.94 -2.35 -1.34
N GLU A 76 -15.99 -1.88 -2.02
CA GLU A 76 -17.38 -2.21 -1.70
C GLU A 76 -17.68 -3.73 -1.60
N GLY A 77 -18.61 -4.09 -0.71
CA GLY A 77 -19.07 -5.47 -0.54
C GLY A 77 -18.18 -6.34 0.36
N GLU A 78 -17.99 -7.61 -0.03
CA GLU A 78 -17.35 -8.63 0.81
C GLU A 78 -15.94 -8.25 1.26
N TRP A 79 -15.20 -7.52 0.43
CA TRP A 79 -13.85 -7.08 0.80
C TRP A 79 -13.88 -6.04 1.93
N ARG A 80 -14.74 -5.02 1.85
CA ARG A 80 -14.98 -4.10 2.97
C ARG A 80 -15.38 -4.86 4.23
N ASP A 81 -16.19 -5.90 4.08
CA ASP A 81 -16.73 -6.68 5.18
C ASP A 81 -15.78 -7.72 5.77
N SER A 82 -14.69 -8.06 5.07
CA SER A 82 -13.66 -8.96 5.59
C SER A 82 -12.83 -8.34 6.72
N PHE A 83 -12.85 -7.01 6.88
CA PHE A 83 -12.13 -6.32 7.95
C PHE A 83 -12.85 -6.47 9.29
N SER A 84 -12.26 -7.25 10.20
CA SER A 84 -12.79 -7.46 11.57
C SER A 84 -12.81 -6.20 12.41
N ALA A 85 -11.85 -5.29 12.20
CA ALA A 85 -11.76 -4.00 12.88
C ALA A 85 -12.01 -2.85 11.90
N LYS A 86 -13.27 -2.42 11.77
CA LYS A 86 -13.64 -1.30 10.90
C LYS A 86 -12.90 0.00 11.23
N ALA A 87 -12.59 0.24 12.51
CA ALA A 87 -11.79 1.38 12.94
C ALA A 87 -10.37 1.40 12.33
N ALA A 88 -9.78 0.24 12.03
CA ALA A 88 -8.48 0.18 11.35
C ALA A 88 -8.62 0.57 9.87
N LEU A 89 -9.71 0.17 9.21
CA LEU A 89 -10.01 0.55 7.84
C LEU A 89 -10.29 2.06 7.70
N GLU A 90 -10.90 2.68 8.72
CA GLU A 90 -11.17 4.12 8.75
C GLU A 90 -9.89 4.98 8.75
N LEU A 91 -8.73 4.45 9.16
CA LEU A 91 -7.46 5.17 9.03
C LEU A 91 -7.08 5.42 7.56
N TYR A 92 -7.64 4.63 6.65
CA TYR A 92 -7.43 4.70 5.19
C TYR A 92 -8.63 5.30 4.45
N GLY A 93 -9.69 5.71 5.18
CA GLY A 93 -10.82 6.42 4.62
C GLY A 93 -10.94 7.89 5.04
N ARG A 94 -11.28 8.80 4.12
CA ARG A 94 -11.63 10.19 4.42
C ARG A 94 -12.71 10.69 3.47
N ASN A 95 -13.77 11.28 4.00
CA ASN A 95 -14.88 11.86 3.22
C ASN A 95 -15.54 10.89 2.21
N GLY A 96 -15.57 9.60 2.52
CA GLY A 96 -16.15 8.56 1.63
C GLY A 96 -15.17 7.98 0.61
N GLU A 97 -13.96 8.51 0.51
CA GLU A 97 -12.89 7.95 -0.30
C GLU A 97 -12.01 7.01 0.54
N TYR A 98 -11.39 6.03 -0.12
CA TYR A 98 -10.45 5.08 0.48
C TYR A 98 -9.23 4.95 -0.42
N TYR A 99 -8.04 4.88 0.17
CA TYR A 99 -6.76 4.92 -0.54
C TYR A 99 -5.81 3.82 -0.06
#